data_AF-V5IB32-F1
#
_entry.id   AF-V5IB32-F1
#
_cell.length_a   1.000
_cell.length_b   1.000
_cell.length_c   1.000
_cell.angle_alpha   90.00
_cell.angle_beta   90.00
_cell.angle_gamma   90.00
#
_symmetry.space_group_name_H-M   'P 1'
#
loop_
_entity.id
_entity.type
_entity.pdbx_description
1 polymer ?
#
loop_
_entity_poly.entity_id
_entity_poly.type
_entity_poly.pdbx_seq_one_letter_code
_entity_poly.pdbx_strand_id
1 'polypeptide(L)'
;MTDIFERLESNNREAIENAKETLREQFMKVNDSWLLNGLYDYYLSTNSVRSMDILVNIREPHHQYLFDRLSESIKSSKTEIKVQALTLLGHVARSQPTWLYKLQEHNLLRDILQFLKNEMELLP
;
A
#
# COMPACT_ATOMS: atom_id res chain seq x y z
N MET A 1 -13.64 -11.12 6.41
CA MET A 1 -12.51 -10.14 6.40
C MET A 1 -12.65 -9.24 5.19
N THR A 2 -12.98 -9.79 4.02
CA THR A 2 -13.51 -9.06 2.86
C THR A 2 -14.61 -8.06 3.26
N ASP A 3 -15.45 -8.42 4.24
CA ASP A 3 -16.53 -7.58 4.77
C ASP A 3 -16.05 -6.23 5.30
N ILE A 4 -14.86 -6.14 5.92
CA ILE A 4 -14.36 -4.85 6.44
C ILE A 4 -13.86 -3.95 5.32
N PHE A 5 -13.26 -4.55 4.28
CA PHE A 5 -12.78 -3.82 3.10
C PHE A 5 -13.97 -3.37 2.23
N GLU A 6 -14.99 -4.20 2.06
CA GLU A 6 -16.23 -3.81 1.38
C GLU A 6 -16.95 -2.66 2.11
N ARG A 7 -16.92 -2.64 3.44
CA ARG A 7 -17.46 -1.52 4.23
C ARG A 7 -16.71 -0.22 3.99
N LEU A 8 -15.43 -0.26 3.61
CA LEU A 8 -14.71 0.94 3.19
C LEU A 8 -15.35 1.57 1.96
N GLU A 9 -15.99 0.81 1.08
CA GLU A 9 -16.64 1.33 -0.13
C GLU A 9 -18.12 1.70 0.05
N SER A 10 -18.64 1.59 1.28
CA SER A 10 -20.01 1.98 1.57
C SER A 10 -20.27 3.47 1.31
N ASN A 11 -21.53 3.83 1.02
CA ASN A 11 -21.95 5.23 0.91
C ASN A 11 -22.29 5.88 2.26
N ASN A 12 -22.17 5.12 3.35
CA ASN A 12 -22.44 5.61 4.70
C ASN A 12 -21.13 6.05 5.36
N ARG A 13 -20.99 7.36 5.61
CA ARG A 13 -19.83 7.96 6.27
C ARG A 13 -19.51 7.30 7.62
N GLU A 14 -20.52 6.98 8.42
CA GLU A 14 -20.32 6.34 9.73
C GLU A 14 -19.74 4.93 9.58
N ALA A 15 -20.21 4.17 8.58
CA ALA A 15 -19.70 2.83 8.30
C ALA A 15 -18.24 2.86 7.82
N ILE A 16 -17.85 3.87 7.03
CA ILE A 16 -16.46 4.09 6.58
C ILE A 16 -15.57 4.39 7.78
N GLU A 17 -15.94 5.37 8.62
CA GLU A 17 -15.11 5.76 9.76
C GLU A 17 -14.98 4.60 10.77
N ASN A 18 -16.06 3.85 11.01
CA ASN A 18 -16.00 2.66 11.85
C ASN A 18 -15.08 1.57 11.26
N ALA A 19 -15.11 1.36 9.92
CA ALA A 19 -14.22 0.41 9.27
C ALA A 19 -12.75 0.85 9.34
N LYS A 20 -12.46 2.14 9.11
CA LYS A 20 -11.11 2.71 9.27
C LYS A 20 -10.60 2.53 10.70
N GLU A 21 -11.43 2.82 11.70
CA GLU A 21 -11.04 2.69 13.11
C GLU A 21 -10.79 1.23 13.50
N THR A 22 -11.69 0.34 13.09
CA THR A 22 -11.52 -1.09 13.32
C THR A 22 -10.23 -1.61 12.67
N LEU A 23 -9.91 -1.18 11.45
CA LEU A 23 -8.65 -1.55 10.79
C LEU A 23 -7.44 -1.03 11.55
N ARG A 24 -7.45 0.23 12.01
CA ARG A 24 -6.37 0.78 12.83
C ARG A 24 -6.16 -0.02 14.10
N GLU A 25 -7.24 -0.37 14.81
CA GLU A 25 -7.15 -1.22 15.99
C GLU A 25 -6.58 -2.61 15.68
N GLN A 26 -6.96 -3.22 14.54
CA GLN A 26 -6.42 -4.50 14.12
C GLN A 26 -4.91 -4.40 13.80
N PHE A 27 -4.47 -3.35 13.11
CA PHE A 27 -3.04 -3.11 12.88
C PHE A 27 -2.25 -2.90 14.18
N MET A 28 -2.88 -2.40 15.25
CA MET A 28 -2.23 -2.30 16.57
C MET A 28 -2.12 -3.64 17.30
N LYS A 29 -3.02 -4.59 17.01
CA LYS A 29 -3.10 -5.91 17.66
C LYS A 29 -2.30 -6.98 16.90
N VAL A 30 -2.26 -6.87 15.58
CA VAL A 30 -1.66 -7.84 14.66
C VAL A 30 -0.31 -7.32 14.21
N ASN A 31 0.76 -8.05 14.52
CA ASN A 31 2.11 -7.74 14.02
C ASN A 31 2.50 -8.54 12.76
N ASP A 32 1.59 -9.35 12.24
CA ASP A 32 1.83 -10.19 11.06
C ASP A 32 1.49 -9.47 9.75
N SER A 33 2.07 -9.98 8.65
CA SER A 33 1.93 -9.40 7.30
C SER A 33 0.55 -9.58 6.67
N TRP A 34 -0.26 -10.54 7.13
CA TRP A 34 -1.50 -10.93 6.43
C TRP A 34 -2.51 -9.78 6.30
N LEU A 35 -2.61 -8.91 7.31
CA LEU A 35 -3.58 -7.82 7.29
C LEU A 35 -3.20 -6.76 6.26
N LEU A 36 -1.90 -6.43 6.22
CA LEU A 36 -1.36 -5.54 5.20
C LEU A 36 -1.52 -6.16 3.81
N ASN A 37 -1.16 -7.43 3.65
CA ASN A 37 -1.23 -8.12 2.36
C ASN A 37 -2.67 -8.14 1.83
N GLY A 38 -3.65 -8.48 2.68
CA GLY A 38 -5.06 -8.45 2.31
C GLY A 38 -5.55 -7.06 1.91
N LEU A 39 -5.17 -6.01 2.65
CA LEU A 39 -5.51 -4.62 2.30
C LEU A 39 -4.85 -4.18 0.99
N TYR A 40 -3.61 -4.61 0.75
CA TYR A 40 -2.86 -4.30 -0.47
C TYR A 40 -3.46 -5.03 -1.69
N ASP A 41 -3.81 -6.31 -1.56
CA ASP A 41 -4.52 -7.07 -2.60
C ASP A 41 -5.88 -6.42 -2.94
N TYR A 42 -6.60 -5.97 -1.91
CA TYR A 42 -7.84 -5.23 -2.09
C TYR A 42 -7.60 -3.90 -2.84
N TYR A 43 -6.55 -3.16 -2.50
CA TYR A 43 -6.16 -1.95 -3.22
C TYR A 43 -5.84 -2.25 -4.71
N LEU A 44 -5.03 -3.26 -5.01
CA LEU A 44 -4.69 -3.60 -6.40
C LEU A 44 -5.93 -3.99 -7.22
N SER A 45 -6.86 -4.73 -6.62
CA SER A 45 -8.07 -5.22 -7.30
C SER A 45 -9.15 -4.16 -7.50
N THR A 46 -9.21 -3.14 -6.65
CA THR A 46 -10.31 -2.14 -6.66
C THR A 46 -9.84 -0.72 -7.03
N ASN A 47 -8.54 -0.46 -6.93
CA ASN A 47 -7.96 0.88 -6.97
C ASN A 47 -8.61 1.86 -5.97
N SER A 48 -9.09 1.34 -4.83
CA SER A 48 -9.79 2.13 -3.80
C SER A 48 -8.89 3.18 -3.17
N VAL A 49 -9.29 4.46 -3.31
CA VAL A 49 -8.64 5.60 -2.64
C VAL A 49 -8.72 5.48 -1.12
N ARG A 50 -9.79 4.88 -0.59
CA ARG A 50 -9.99 4.71 0.86
C ARG A 50 -9.04 3.66 1.42
N SER A 51 -8.76 2.61 0.67
CA SER A 51 -7.76 1.60 1.02
C SER A 51 -6.33 2.17 0.92
N MET A 52 -6.07 2.97 -0.12
CA MET A 52 -4.82 3.72 -0.25
C MET A 52 -4.58 4.65 0.95
N ASP A 53 -5.59 5.40 1.40
CA ASP A 53 -5.48 6.29 2.57
C ASP A 53 -5.03 5.52 3.82
N ILE A 54 -5.50 4.30 4.01
CA ILE A 54 -5.06 3.45 5.14
C ILE A 54 -3.62 2.98 4.92
N LEU A 55 -3.27 2.53 3.71
CA LEU A 55 -1.91 2.10 3.36
C LEU A 55 -0.87 3.23 3.43
N VAL A 56 -1.26 4.48 3.24
CA VAL A 56 -0.35 5.64 3.37
C VAL A 56 -0.06 5.98 4.83
N ASN A 57 -0.98 5.62 5.74
CA ASN A 57 -0.92 5.95 7.17
C ASN A 57 -0.49 4.78 8.07
N ILE A 58 0.10 3.73 7.49
CA ILE A 58 0.56 2.57 8.25
C ILE A 58 1.71 2.99 9.18
N ARG A 59 1.80 2.33 10.33
CA ARG A 59 2.84 2.56 11.32
C ARG A 59 3.83 1.41 11.36
N GLU A 60 4.91 1.60 12.11
CA GLU A 60 5.81 0.50 12.41
C GLU A 60 5.10 -0.58 13.26
N PRO A 61 5.40 -1.87 13.05
CA PRO A 61 6.45 -2.44 12.20
C PRO A 61 6.04 -2.74 10.74
N HIS A 62 4.77 -2.51 10.34
CA HIS A 62 4.24 -3.02 9.07
C HIS A 62 4.78 -2.35 7.80
N HIS A 63 5.53 -1.25 7.92
CA HIS A 63 6.22 -0.61 6.80
C HIS A 63 7.13 -1.57 6.01
N GLN A 64 7.76 -2.54 6.68
CA GLN A 64 8.60 -3.53 6.01
C GLN A 64 7.78 -4.40 5.05
N TYR A 65 6.62 -4.88 5.50
CA TYR A 65 5.70 -5.65 4.66
C TYR A 65 5.19 -4.82 3.47
N LEU A 66 4.99 -3.50 3.66
CA LEU A 66 4.62 -2.61 2.56
C LEU A 66 5.74 -2.52 1.54
N PHE A 67 6.99 -2.38 1.99
CA PHE A 67 8.13 -2.33 1.10
C PHE A 67 8.33 -3.64 0.32
N ASP A 68 8.12 -4.78 0.96
CA ASP A 68 8.14 -6.09 0.30
C ASP A 68 7.10 -6.15 -0.83
N ARG A 69 5.85 -5.77 -0.53
CA ARG A 69 4.74 -5.78 -1.50
C ARG A 69 4.93 -4.80 -2.66
N LEU A 70 5.48 -3.63 -2.39
CA LEU A 70 5.84 -2.66 -3.43
C LEU A 70 6.96 -3.19 -4.33
N SER A 71 7.97 -3.86 -3.74
CA SER A 71 9.09 -4.47 -4.51
C SER A 71 8.57 -5.56 -5.44
N GLU A 72 7.71 -6.44 -4.94
CA GLU A 72 7.04 -7.48 -5.74
C GLU A 72 6.21 -6.86 -6.88
N SER A 73 5.45 -5.80 -6.59
CA SER A 73 4.57 -5.16 -7.56
C SER A 73 5.32 -4.47 -8.69
N ILE A 74 6.45 -3.82 -8.40
CA ILE A 74 7.29 -3.17 -9.42
C ILE A 74 7.95 -4.21 -10.35
N LYS A 75 8.22 -5.42 -9.84
CA LYS A 75 8.75 -6.55 -10.60
C LYS A 75 7.69 -7.34 -11.37
N SER A 76 6.41 -7.03 -11.18
CA SER A 76 5.29 -7.67 -11.89
C SER A 76 5.46 -7.53 -13.41
N SER A 77 4.84 -8.40 -14.22
CA SER A 77 4.75 -8.17 -15.67
C SER A 77 3.61 -7.23 -16.05
N LYS A 78 2.66 -6.98 -15.14
CA LYS A 78 1.45 -6.19 -15.40
C LYS A 78 1.70 -4.71 -15.16
N THR A 79 1.64 -3.89 -16.21
CA THR A 79 1.82 -2.43 -16.14
C THR A 79 0.88 -1.75 -15.14
N GLU A 80 -0.39 -2.17 -15.07
CA GLU A 80 -1.37 -1.64 -14.11
C GLU A 80 -0.89 -1.79 -12.66
N ILE A 81 -0.40 -2.96 -12.28
CA ILE A 81 0.11 -3.23 -10.92
C ILE A 81 1.33 -2.35 -10.62
N LYS A 82 2.23 -2.16 -11.59
CA LYS A 82 3.40 -1.28 -11.43
C LYS A 82 2.96 0.17 -11.20
N VAL A 83 2.02 0.67 -12.01
CA VAL A 83 1.49 2.03 -11.90
C VAL A 83 0.80 2.24 -10.56
N GLN A 84 -0.02 1.30 -10.10
CA GLN A 84 -0.67 1.36 -8.79
C GLN A 84 0.37 1.37 -7.65
N ALA A 85 1.39 0.51 -7.71
CA ALA A 85 2.45 0.48 -6.70
C ALA A 85 3.24 1.80 -6.63
N LEU A 86 3.62 2.36 -7.78
CA LEU A 86 4.32 3.65 -7.83
C LEU A 86 3.43 4.80 -7.37
N THR A 87 2.13 4.76 -7.69
CA THR A 87 1.16 5.75 -7.22
C THR A 87 1.06 5.74 -5.70
N LEU A 88 0.91 4.55 -5.11
CA LEU A 88 0.90 4.38 -3.66
C LEU A 88 2.22 4.85 -3.02
N LEU A 89 3.37 4.46 -3.58
CA LEU A 89 4.67 4.91 -3.09
C LEU A 89 4.80 6.44 -3.15
N GLY A 90 4.32 7.08 -4.22
CA GLY A 90 4.30 8.54 -4.33
C GLY A 90 3.43 9.19 -3.24
N HIS A 91 2.31 8.56 -2.88
CA HIS A 91 1.45 9.04 -1.79
C HIS A 91 2.11 8.85 -0.42
N VAL A 92 2.79 7.73 -0.19
CA VAL A 92 3.62 7.49 1.01
C VAL A 92 4.74 8.53 1.10
N ALA A 93 5.44 8.80 0.00
CA ALA A 93 6.49 9.82 -0.02
C ALA A 93 5.95 11.21 0.33
N ARG A 94 4.74 11.54 -0.16
CA ARG A 94 4.06 12.79 0.14
C ARG A 94 3.62 12.90 1.61
N SER A 95 3.22 11.80 2.26
CA SER A 95 2.83 11.82 3.67
C SER A 95 4.01 11.92 4.64
N GLN A 96 5.24 11.68 4.16
CA GLN A 96 6.50 11.77 4.92
C GLN A 96 6.44 11.02 6.26
N PRO A 97 6.09 9.72 6.28
CA PRO A 97 6.02 8.97 7.52
C PRO A 97 7.42 8.83 8.13
N THR A 98 7.49 8.78 9.46
CA THR A 98 8.75 8.73 10.19
C THR A 98 9.62 7.54 9.83
N TRP A 99 9.07 6.46 9.30
CA TRP A 99 9.80 5.27 8.88
C TRP A 99 10.30 5.31 7.43
N LEU A 100 9.96 6.33 6.64
CA LEU A 100 10.31 6.39 5.21
C LEU A 100 11.83 6.36 4.97
N TYR A 101 12.63 6.92 5.88
CA TYR A 101 14.09 6.90 5.77
C TYR A 101 14.66 5.48 5.72
N LYS A 102 13.96 4.48 6.28
CA LYS A 102 14.34 3.06 6.24
C LYS A 102 14.27 2.46 4.84
N LEU A 103 13.63 3.14 3.88
CA LEU A 103 13.63 2.74 2.47
C LEU A 103 15.05 2.57 1.91
N GLN A 104 16.02 3.36 2.39
CA GLN A 104 17.41 3.26 1.95
C GLN A 104 18.08 1.92 2.30
N GLU A 105 17.60 1.26 3.36
CA GLU A 105 18.11 -0.04 3.82
C GLU A 105 17.38 -1.20 3.13
N HIS A 106 16.26 -0.91 2.45
CA HIS A 106 15.43 -1.91 1.80
C HIS A 106 15.78 -2.08 0.31
N ASN A 107 15.65 -3.30 -0.22
CA ASN A 107 15.91 -3.61 -1.63
C ASN A 107 14.99 -2.85 -2.60
N LEU A 108 13.83 -2.39 -2.11
CA LEU A 108 12.84 -1.63 -2.88
C LEU A 108 13.47 -0.41 -3.55
N LEU A 109 14.36 0.33 -2.89
CA LEU A 109 15.01 1.49 -3.50
C LEU A 109 15.82 1.08 -4.75
N ARG A 110 16.57 -0.01 -4.66
CA ARG A 110 17.32 -0.56 -5.80
C ARG A 110 16.38 -1.01 -6.92
N ASP A 111 15.28 -1.69 -6.56
CA ASP A 111 14.30 -2.16 -7.52
C ASP A 111 13.64 -1.00 -8.27
N ILE A 112 13.30 0.09 -7.58
CA ILE A 112 12.78 1.32 -8.20
C ILE A 112 13.81 1.92 -9.16
N LEU A 113 15.07 2.05 -8.76
CA LEU A 113 16.11 2.61 -9.62
C LEU A 113 16.34 1.75 -10.88
N GLN A 114 16.32 0.43 -10.72
CA GLN A 114 16.43 -0.51 -11.84
C GLN A 114 15.21 -0.42 -12.76
N PHE A 115 14.01 -0.33 -12.18
CA PHE A 115 12.77 -0.12 -12.91
C PHE A 115 12.82 1.17 -13.73
N LEU A 116 13.15 2.32 -13.11
CA LEU A 116 13.26 3.62 -13.80
C LEU A 116 14.31 3.62 -14.91
N LYS A 117 15.39 2.83 -14.77
CA LYS A 117 16.42 2.70 -15.79
C LYS A 117 15.96 1.91 -17.02
N ASN A 118 15.14 0.89 -16.80
CA ASN A 118 14.80 -0.10 -17.83
C ASN A 118 13.43 0.15 -18.47
N GLU A 119 12.52 0.78 -17.76
CA GLU A 119 11.18 1.10 -18.26
C GLU A 119 11.16 2.45 -18.95
N MET A 120 11.30 2.41 -20.27
CA MET A 120 11.14 3.59 -21.14
C MET A 120 9.69 3.79 -21.63
N GLU A 121 8.76 2.89 -21.32
CA GLU A 121 7.35 2.95 -21.74
C GLU A 121 6.40 2.84 -20.53
N LEU A 122 6.25 3.95 -19.79
CA LEU A 122 5.18 4.08 -18.78
C LEU A 122 4.08 5.06 -19.21
N LEU A 123 4.17 5.61 -20.42
CA LEU A 123 3.16 6.44 -21.03
C LEU A 123 2.81 5.83 -22.41
N PRO A 124 1.51 5.72 -22.75
CA PRO A 124 1.08 5.34 -24.09
C PRO A 124 1.48 6.37 -25.15
#